data_AF-A0A1J3FU28-F1
#
_entry.id   AF-A0A1J3FU28-F1
#
_cell.length_a   1.000
_cell.length_b   1.000
_cell.length_c   1.000
_cell.angle_alpha   90.00
_cell.angle_beta   90.00
_cell.angle_gamma   90.00
#
_symmetry.space_group_name_H-M   'P 1'
#
loop_
_entity.id
_entity.type
_entity.pdbx_description
1 polymer ?
#
loop_
_entity_poly.entity_id
_entity_poly.type
_entity_poly.pdbx_seq_one_letter_code
_entity_poly.pdbx_strand_id
1 'polypeptide(L)'
;ISSSFSWDDVAEMGRAECAPHNGFLEKVEHCNRGSEKVADFIPFVIEEQIVGYIHNDFTEYLRDFDDIFTFSQNGSCPDRVGSHVALNLTIEQPEDRTRAVADVIKVLAHKGIIPGIRNELYPVKPSFDAPVFFSLERAAAPYFGLKGYGVHMNGYVERDGEKFL
;
A
#
# COMPACT_ATOMS: atom_id res chain seq x y z
N ILE A 1 -33.83 21.68 25.66
CA ILE A 1 -32.92 22.73 25.15
C ILE A 1 -31.89 22.00 24.31
N SER A 2 -31.97 22.11 22.98
CA SER A 2 -31.14 21.36 22.04
C SER A 2 -29.78 22.04 21.93
N SER A 3 -28.74 21.47 22.52
CA SER A 3 -27.36 21.89 22.24
C SER A 3 -26.92 21.19 20.96
N SER A 4 -26.93 21.91 19.84
CA SER A 4 -26.37 21.40 18.59
C SER A 4 -24.86 21.34 18.70
N PHE A 5 -24.32 20.13 18.68
CA PHE A 5 -22.88 19.88 18.54
C PHE A 5 -22.36 20.54 17.26
N SER A 6 -21.31 21.36 17.37
CA SER A 6 -20.63 22.08 16.30
C SER A 6 -19.17 21.62 16.17
N TRP A 7 -18.57 21.82 14.99
CA TRP A 7 -17.13 21.63 14.79
C TRP A 7 -16.28 22.59 15.64
N ASP A 8 -16.85 23.71 16.09
CA ASP A 8 -16.21 24.62 17.03
C ASP A 8 -16.00 23.97 18.41
N ASP A 9 -16.91 23.08 18.83
CA ASP A 9 -16.79 22.34 20.10
C ASP A 9 -15.61 21.34 20.05
N VAL A 10 -15.35 20.77 18.87
CA VAL A 10 -14.19 19.88 18.63
C VAL A 10 -12.88 20.68 18.70
N ALA A 11 -12.87 21.89 18.13
CA ALA A 11 -11.69 22.76 18.15
C ALA A 11 -11.40 23.33 19.54
N GLU A 12 -12.44 23.61 20.36
CA GLU A 12 -12.26 24.04 21.75
C GLU A 12 -11.81 22.93 22.69
N MET A 13 -12.30 21.68 22.52
CA MET A 13 -11.78 20.54 23.29
C MET A 13 -10.29 20.28 23.03
N GLY A 14 -9.77 20.67 21.86
CA GLY A 14 -8.34 20.65 21.57
C GLY A 14 -7.52 21.76 22.25
N ARG A 15 -8.17 22.80 22.80
CA ARG A 15 -7.53 23.96 23.44
C ARG A 15 -7.61 23.97 24.96
N ALA A 16 -8.50 23.19 25.58
CA ALA A 16 -8.45 22.96 27.01
C ALA A 16 -7.12 22.26 27.35
N GLU A 17 -6.40 22.72 28.38
CA GLU A 17 -5.18 22.08 28.88
C GLU A 17 -5.52 20.67 29.42
N CYS A 18 -5.69 19.73 28.50
CA CYS A 18 -5.83 18.33 28.79
C CYS A 18 -4.45 17.76 29.11
N ALA A 19 -4.38 16.96 30.17
CA ALA A 19 -3.25 16.06 30.42
C ALA A 19 -2.83 15.40 29.09
N PRO A 20 -1.52 15.23 28.83
CA PRO A 20 -1.01 15.04 27.48
C PRO A 20 -1.69 13.85 26.81
N HIS A 21 -2.58 14.13 25.86
CA HIS A 21 -3.18 13.14 24.96
C HIS A 21 -2.14 12.62 23.94
N ASN A 22 -0.89 12.43 24.38
CA ASN A 22 0.24 12.03 23.56
C ASN A 22 0.02 10.65 22.92
N GLY A 23 -0.83 9.79 23.50
CA GLY A 23 -1.03 8.43 23.01
C GLY A 23 -1.68 8.34 21.62
N PHE A 24 -2.71 9.14 21.32
CA PHE A 24 -3.44 9.00 20.05
C PHE A 24 -2.66 9.55 18.86
N LEU A 25 -2.07 10.74 19.00
CA LEU A 25 -1.22 11.33 17.96
C LEU A 25 0.00 10.45 17.69
N GLU A 26 0.63 9.90 18.73
CA GLU A 26 1.73 8.95 18.56
C GLU A 26 1.31 7.72 17.73
N LYS A 27 0.08 7.20 17.90
CA LYS A 27 -0.43 6.09 17.05
C LYS A 27 -0.64 6.52 15.61
N VAL A 28 -1.17 7.71 15.36
CA VAL A 28 -1.35 8.23 13.99
C VAL A 28 0.01 8.42 13.32
N GLU A 29 0.98 9.02 14.01
CA GLU A 29 2.35 9.21 13.52
C GLU A 29 3.03 7.86 13.26
N HIS A 30 2.88 6.89 14.15
CA HIS A 30 3.42 5.54 13.98
C HIS A 30 2.88 4.85 12.72
N CYS A 31 1.60 5.03 12.40
CA CYS A 31 0.98 4.49 11.20
C CYS A 31 1.38 5.21 9.90
N ASN A 32 1.87 6.45 9.99
CA ASN A 32 2.24 7.29 8.83
C ASN A 32 3.77 7.51 8.70
N ARG A 33 4.58 6.71 9.39
CA ARG A 33 6.05 6.73 9.26
C ARG A 33 6.52 6.29 7.88
N GLY A 34 7.71 6.72 7.46
CA GLY A 34 8.37 6.25 6.24
C GLY A 34 8.24 7.19 5.03
N SER A 35 7.53 8.31 5.16
CA SER A 35 7.49 9.37 4.14
C SER A 35 8.86 10.00 3.91
N GLU A 36 9.73 9.97 4.92
CA GLU A 36 11.13 10.39 4.83
C GLU A 36 12.00 9.44 3.98
N LYS A 37 11.54 8.21 3.74
CA LYS A 37 12.27 7.17 3.01
C LYS A 37 11.87 7.05 1.55
N VAL A 38 11.11 7.99 1.01
CA VAL A 38 10.62 7.92 -0.39
C VAL A 38 11.77 7.72 -1.40
N ALA A 39 12.97 8.26 -1.13
CA ALA A 39 14.15 8.06 -1.98
C ALA A 39 14.64 6.60 -2.06
N ASP A 40 14.30 5.78 -1.07
CA ASP A 40 14.65 4.35 -1.01
C ASP A 40 13.71 3.48 -1.85
N PHE A 41 12.64 4.07 -2.42
CA PHE A 41 11.66 3.37 -3.22
C PHE A 41 11.61 3.90 -4.65
N ILE A 42 11.27 3.00 -5.57
CA ILE A 42 11.01 3.29 -6.98
C ILE A 42 9.52 3.05 -7.27
N PRO A 43 8.85 3.93 -8.05
CA PRO A 43 7.45 3.71 -8.44
C PRO A 43 7.27 2.41 -9.23
N PHE A 44 6.20 1.67 -8.91
CA PHE A 44 5.68 0.58 -9.73
C PHE A 44 4.50 1.08 -10.55
N VAL A 45 4.64 1.07 -11.87
CA VAL A 45 3.76 1.73 -12.82
C VAL A 45 3.14 0.70 -13.76
N ILE A 46 1.84 0.81 -13.98
CA ILE A 46 1.09 0.03 -14.97
C ILE A 46 0.18 1.00 -15.71
N GLU A 47 0.23 0.99 -17.05
CA GLU A 47 -0.60 1.86 -17.89
C GLU A 47 -0.51 3.33 -17.44
N GLU A 48 0.71 3.82 -17.21
CA GLU A 48 1.04 5.19 -16.75
C GLU A 48 0.53 5.55 -15.33
N GLN A 49 -0.05 4.58 -14.60
CA GLN A 49 -0.55 4.78 -13.25
C GLN A 49 0.35 4.12 -12.20
N ILE A 50 0.67 4.87 -11.14
CA ILE A 50 1.42 4.33 -10.00
C ILE A 50 0.48 3.45 -9.18
N VAL A 51 0.81 2.16 -9.08
CA VAL A 51 0.06 1.16 -8.32
C VAL A 51 0.74 0.79 -7.01
N GLY A 52 2.02 1.14 -6.85
CA GLY A 52 2.78 0.92 -5.63
C GLY A 52 4.20 1.47 -5.70
N TYR A 53 4.99 1.14 -4.69
CA TYR A 53 6.38 1.60 -4.54
C TYR A 53 7.24 0.43 -4.06
N ILE A 54 8.32 0.15 -4.79
CA ILE A 54 9.19 -1.00 -4.55
C ILE A 54 10.48 -0.51 -3.92
N HIS A 55 10.94 -1.14 -2.84
CA HIS A 55 12.23 -0.78 -2.25
C HIS A 55 13.37 -1.09 -3.23
N ASN A 56 14.36 -0.20 -3.35
CA ASN A 56 15.48 -0.35 -4.29
C ASN A 56 16.17 -1.72 -4.16
N ASP A 57 16.47 -2.17 -2.93
CA ASP A 57 17.10 -3.49 -2.71
C ASP A 57 16.23 -4.66 -3.19
N PHE A 58 14.91 -4.53 -3.14
CA PHE A 58 14.01 -5.57 -3.63
C PHE A 58 13.98 -5.62 -5.16
N THR A 59 14.26 -4.51 -5.84
CA THR A 59 14.30 -4.47 -7.30
C THR A 59 15.36 -5.41 -7.87
N GLU A 60 16.46 -5.64 -7.16
CA GLU A 60 17.53 -6.55 -7.59
C GLU A 60 17.02 -7.98 -7.77
N TYR A 61 16.05 -8.42 -6.97
CA TYR A 61 15.41 -9.73 -7.16
C TYR A 61 14.43 -9.77 -8.33
N LEU A 62 13.89 -8.61 -8.74
CA LEU A 62 12.97 -8.51 -9.87
C LEU A 62 13.71 -8.41 -11.20
N ARG A 63 14.98 -7.96 -11.20
CA ARG A 63 15.83 -7.91 -12.41
C ARG A 63 16.09 -9.29 -13.03
N ASP A 64 16.03 -10.35 -12.23
CA ASP A 64 16.15 -11.74 -12.70
C ASP A 64 14.96 -12.17 -13.61
N PHE A 65 13.90 -11.38 -13.67
CA PHE A 65 12.64 -11.66 -14.39
C PHE A 65 12.35 -10.55 -15.41
N ASP A 66 13.31 -10.31 -16.31
CA ASP A 66 13.27 -9.25 -17.33
C ASP A 66 12.18 -9.45 -18.41
N ASP A 67 11.67 -10.67 -18.53
CA ASP A 67 10.51 -11.02 -19.33
C ASP A 67 9.20 -10.50 -18.72
N ILE A 68 9.15 -10.30 -17.39
CA ILE A 68 7.96 -9.85 -16.66
C ILE A 68 8.07 -8.39 -16.23
N PHE A 69 9.22 -7.96 -15.72
CA PHE A 69 9.43 -6.61 -15.19
C PHE A 69 10.41 -5.83 -16.05
N THR A 70 9.99 -4.62 -16.44
CA THR A 70 10.84 -3.68 -17.17
C THR A 70 11.26 -2.54 -16.25
N PHE A 71 12.50 -2.07 -16.45
CA PHE A 71 13.08 -0.97 -15.68
C PHE A 71 13.37 0.17 -16.64
N SER A 72 12.63 1.27 -16.51
CA SER A 72 12.87 2.46 -17.32
C SER A 72 13.74 3.45 -16.54
N GLN A 73 14.69 4.07 -17.24
CA GLN A 73 15.39 5.27 -16.80
C GLN A 73 14.98 6.40 -17.74
N ASN A 74 14.31 7.44 -17.23
CA ASN A 74 14.15 8.65 -18.03
C ASN A 74 15.53 9.26 -18.28
N GLY A 75 15.94 9.25 -19.55
CA GLY A 75 17.30 9.60 -19.96
C GLY A 75 17.68 11.04 -19.63
N SER A 76 18.97 11.21 -19.33
CA SER A 76 19.78 12.45 -19.34
C SER A 76 20.04 13.18 -18.01
N CYS A 77 19.47 12.75 -16.88
CA CYS A 77 19.87 13.27 -15.55
C CYS A 77 20.30 12.12 -14.62
N PRO A 78 21.45 12.20 -13.93
CA PRO A 78 21.89 11.20 -12.97
C PRO A 78 21.10 11.27 -11.64
N ASP A 79 20.22 12.25 -11.50
CA ASP A 79 19.23 12.29 -10.44
C ASP A 79 18.10 11.30 -10.77
N ARG A 80 17.83 10.36 -9.87
CA ARG A 80 16.85 9.25 -9.96
C ARG A 80 15.39 9.66 -10.25
N VAL A 81 15.15 10.93 -10.57
CA VAL A 81 13.87 11.55 -10.89
C VAL A 81 13.40 11.04 -12.25
N GLY A 82 12.66 9.93 -12.24
CA GLY A 82 12.00 9.36 -13.42
C GLY A 82 12.28 7.89 -13.70
N SER A 83 13.03 7.19 -12.83
CA SER A 83 13.12 5.74 -12.93
C SER A 83 11.85 5.08 -12.39
N HIS A 84 11.36 4.04 -13.06
CA HIS A 84 10.21 3.25 -12.59
C HIS A 84 10.35 1.77 -12.98
N VAL A 85 9.64 0.93 -12.24
CA VAL A 85 9.41 -0.49 -12.59
C VAL A 85 8.05 -0.57 -13.26
N ALA A 86 7.95 -1.30 -14.37
CA ALA A 86 6.68 -1.58 -15.03
C ALA A 86 6.54 -3.07 -15.33
N LEU A 87 5.31 -3.53 -15.58
CA LEU A 87 5.09 -4.84 -16.20
C LEU A 87 5.40 -4.78 -17.68
N ASN A 88 5.90 -5.89 -18.23
CA ASN A 88 6.09 -6.03 -19.66
C ASN A 88 4.75 -5.91 -20.40
N LEU A 89 4.71 -5.03 -21.41
CA LEU A 89 3.50 -4.69 -22.17
C LEU A 89 2.97 -5.85 -23.04
N THR A 90 3.76 -6.91 -23.21
CA THR A 90 3.34 -8.12 -23.97
C THR A 90 2.24 -8.92 -23.27
N ILE A 91 1.99 -8.68 -21.97
CA ILE A 91 0.99 -9.39 -21.18
C ILE A 91 -0.25 -8.51 -21.03
N GLU A 92 -1.19 -8.65 -21.96
CA GLU A 92 -2.35 -7.74 -22.03
C GLU A 92 -3.44 -8.09 -21.01
N GLN A 93 -3.74 -9.37 -20.80
CA GLN A 93 -4.89 -9.78 -19.99
C GLN A 93 -4.57 -9.79 -18.49
N PRO A 94 -5.47 -9.28 -17.61
CA PRO A 94 -5.29 -9.27 -16.16
C PRO A 94 -4.97 -10.65 -15.56
N GLU A 95 -5.56 -11.71 -16.09
CA GLU A 95 -5.36 -13.08 -15.64
C GLU A 95 -3.95 -13.59 -16.00
N ASP A 96 -3.46 -13.23 -17.18
CA ASP A 96 -2.11 -13.60 -17.61
C ASP A 96 -1.05 -12.83 -16.81
N ARG A 97 -1.28 -11.54 -16.53
CA ARG A 97 -0.46 -10.72 -15.61
C ARG A 97 -0.42 -11.36 -14.22
N THR A 98 -1.57 -11.77 -13.71
CA THR A 98 -1.70 -12.47 -12.41
C THR A 98 -0.87 -13.75 -12.39
N ARG A 99 -0.98 -14.60 -13.42
CA ARG A 99 -0.23 -15.86 -13.49
C ARG A 99 1.28 -15.63 -13.57
N ALA A 100 1.71 -14.71 -14.44
CA ALA A 100 3.11 -14.39 -14.63
C ALA A 100 3.78 -13.90 -13.33
N VAL A 101 3.14 -12.94 -12.65
CA VAL A 101 3.67 -12.41 -11.39
C VAL A 101 3.55 -13.45 -10.27
N ALA A 102 2.52 -14.30 -10.25
CA ALA A 102 2.41 -15.39 -9.28
C ALA A 102 3.58 -16.39 -9.40
N ASP A 103 4.04 -16.69 -10.61
CA ASP A 103 5.19 -17.58 -10.81
C ASP A 103 6.49 -16.94 -10.31
N VAL A 104 6.69 -15.64 -10.51
CA VAL A 104 7.79 -14.88 -9.88
C VAL A 104 7.72 -14.98 -8.36
N ILE A 105 6.54 -14.72 -7.76
CA ILE A 105 6.36 -14.77 -6.32
C ILE A 105 6.65 -16.16 -5.75
N LYS A 106 6.25 -17.24 -6.44
CA LYS A 106 6.58 -18.61 -6.01
C LYS A 106 8.09 -18.81 -5.92
N VAL A 107 8.86 -18.33 -6.91
CA VAL A 107 10.33 -18.42 -6.88
C VAL A 107 10.91 -17.63 -5.71
N LEU A 108 10.45 -16.39 -5.50
CA LEU A 108 10.90 -15.55 -4.39
C LEU A 108 10.52 -16.14 -3.01
N ALA A 109 9.37 -16.81 -2.92
CA ALA A 109 8.94 -17.52 -1.73
C ALA A 109 9.84 -18.74 -1.44
N HIS A 110 10.18 -19.53 -2.46
CA HIS A 110 11.12 -20.65 -2.32
C HIS A 110 12.52 -20.20 -1.90
N LYS A 111 12.95 -19.01 -2.35
CA LYS A 111 14.21 -18.37 -1.90
C LYS A 111 14.12 -17.78 -0.48
N GLY A 112 12.94 -17.81 0.17
CA GLY A 112 12.72 -17.26 1.50
C GLY A 112 12.60 -15.72 1.54
N ILE A 113 12.56 -15.06 0.38
CA ILE A 113 12.51 -13.60 0.26
C ILE A 113 11.10 -13.08 0.59
N ILE A 114 10.06 -13.76 0.09
CA ILE A 114 8.66 -13.47 0.41
C ILE A 114 8.10 -14.63 1.26
N PRO A 115 8.23 -14.58 2.59
CA PRO A 115 7.68 -15.61 3.46
C PRO A 115 6.16 -15.44 3.64
N GLY A 116 5.50 -16.51 4.09
CA GLY A 116 4.12 -16.43 4.59
C GLY A 116 3.04 -16.33 3.51
N ILE A 117 3.22 -17.04 2.38
CA ILE A 117 2.20 -17.21 1.33
C ILE A 117 0.86 -17.64 1.92
N ARG A 118 -0.22 -16.97 1.51
CA ARG A 118 -1.57 -17.17 2.05
C ARG A 118 -2.55 -17.77 1.05
N ASN A 119 -2.19 -17.82 -0.23
CA ASN A 119 -3.10 -18.16 -1.33
C ASN A 119 -4.30 -17.19 -1.37
N GLU A 120 -4.03 -15.91 -1.13
CA GLU A 120 -5.03 -14.85 -1.08
C GLU A 120 -4.62 -13.75 -2.06
N LEU A 121 -5.51 -13.44 -3.01
CA LEU A 121 -5.24 -12.47 -4.04
C LEU A 121 -5.70 -11.07 -3.64
N TYR A 122 -4.79 -10.10 -3.70
CA TYR A 122 -5.05 -8.68 -3.55
C TYR A 122 -5.13 -8.01 -4.93
N PRO A 123 -6.10 -7.10 -5.14
CA PRO A 123 -6.21 -6.37 -6.40
C PRO A 123 -5.08 -5.34 -6.52
N VAL A 124 -4.40 -5.32 -7.66
CA VAL A 124 -3.44 -4.28 -8.02
C VAL A 124 -4.17 -3.19 -8.80
N LYS A 125 -4.36 -2.04 -8.15
CA LYS A 125 -5.09 -0.89 -8.71
C LYS A 125 -4.62 0.43 -8.11
N PRO A 126 -4.74 1.54 -8.84
CA PRO A 126 -4.19 2.84 -8.43
C PRO A 126 -5.05 3.55 -7.38
N SER A 127 -6.34 3.21 -7.24
CA SER A 127 -7.24 3.75 -6.22
C SER A 127 -8.38 2.78 -5.89
N PHE A 128 -9.22 3.10 -4.90
CA PHE A 128 -10.28 2.19 -4.43
C PHE A 128 -11.32 1.90 -5.52
N ASP A 129 -11.76 2.90 -6.27
CA ASP A 129 -12.80 2.76 -7.31
C ASP A 129 -12.23 2.47 -8.70
N ALA A 130 -10.91 2.42 -8.85
CA ALA A 130 -10.28 2.14 -10.14
C ALA A 130 -10.43 0.65 -10.55
N PRO A 131 -10.45 0.37 -11.86
CA PRO A 131 -10.35 -1.00 -12.38
C PRO A 131 -9.11 -1.72 -11.87
N VAL A 132 -9.22 -3.04 -11.74
CA VAL A 132 -8.11 -3.91 -11.34
C VAL A 132 -7.25 -4.22 -12.57
N PHE A 133 -5.95 -3.94 -12.50
CA PHE A 133 -5.03 -4.28 -13.59
C PHE A 133 -4.67 -5.76 -13.61
N PHE A 134 -4.48 -6.35 -12.42
CA PHE A 134 -4.27 -7.77 -12.17
C PHE A 134 -4.34 -8.05 -10.66
N SER A 135 -4.17 -9.29 -10.23
CA SER A 135 -4.12 -9.67 -8.82
C SER A 135 -2.74 -10.17 -8.38
N LEU A 136 -2.36 -9.88 -7.14
CA LEU A 136 -1.08 -10.26 -6.53
C LEU A 136 -1.32 -11.09 -5.27
N GLU A 137 -0.47 -12.07 -4.98
CA GLU A 137 -0.49 -12.76 -3.69
C GLU A 137 -0.30 -11.76 -2.53
N ARG A 138 -1.17 -11.84 -1.51
CA ARG A 138 -1.22 -10.93 -0.37
C ARG A 138 0.11 -10.79 0.36
N ALA A 139 0.86 -11.88 0.51
CA ALA A 139 2.17 -11.85 1.16
C ALA A 139 3.17 -10.94 0.43
N ALA A 140 3.01 -10.75 -0.88
CA ALA A 140 3.88 -9.91 -1.68
C ALA A 140 3.44 -8.43 -1.70
N ALA A 141 2.19 -8.11 -1.34
CA ALA A 141 1.67 -6.73 -1.39
C ALA A 141 2.58 -5.68 -0.70
N PRO A 142 3.19 -5.94 0.47
CA PRO A 142 4.12 -4.99 1.10
C PRO A 142 5.41 -4.78 0.30
N TYR A 143 5.92 -5.79 -0.39
CA TYR A 143 7.15 -5.70 -1.19
C TYR A 143 6.95 -4.87 -2.46
N PHE A 144 5.73 -4.90 -2.99
CA PHE A 144 5.30 -4.06 -4.12
C PHE A 144 4.75 -2.70 -3.69
N GLY A 145 4.68 -2.43 -2.38
CA GLY A 145 4.12 -1.19 -1.81
C GLY A 145 2.70 -0.89 -2.29
N LEU A 146 1.88 -1.94 -2.45
CA LEU A 146 0.52 -1.80 -2.94
C LEU A 146 -0.40 -1.15 -1.92
N LYS A 147 -1.45 -0.47 -2.41
CA LYS A 147 -2.56 -0.03 -1.58
C LYS A 147 -3.36 -1.23 -1.08
N GLY A 148 -3.30 -1.49 0.22
CA GLY A 148 -4.13 -2.49 0.88
C GLY A 148 -5.50 -1.94 1.26
N TYR A 149 -6.55 -2.73 1.04
CA TYR A 149 -7.92 -2.39 1.45
C TYR A 149 -8.43 -3.42 2.46
N GLY A 150 -9.21 -2.96 3.43
CA GLY A 150 -9.75 -3.80 4.49
C GLY A 150 -11.06 -3.25 5.03
N VAL A 151 -11.87 -4.14 5.59
CA VAL A 151 -13.12 -3.78 6.26
C VAL A 151 -12.90 -3.92 7.76
N HIS A 152 -13.23 -2.88 8.51
CA HIS A 152 -13.18 -2.88 9.97
C HIS A 152 -14.59 -2.64 10.50
N MET A 153 -15.01 -3.46 11.46
CA MET A 153 -16.34 -3.38 12.08
C MET A 153 -16.16 -3.20 13.59
N ASN A 154 -16.85 -2.20 14.14
CA ASN A 154 -16.90 -1.98 15.59
C ASN A 154 -18.25 -2.50 16.10
N GLY A 155 -18.23 -3.60 16.85
CA GLY A 155 -19.40 -4.10 17.56
C GLY A 155 -19.44 -3.53 18.98
N TYR A 156 -20.62 -3.10 19.43
CA TYR A 156 -20.86 -2.65 20.80
C TYR A 156 -22.26 -3.09 21.25
N VAL A 157 -22.48 -3.16 22.55
CA VAL A 157 -23.80 -3.43 23.14
C VAL A 157 -24.34 -2.19 23.83
N GLU A 158 -25.67 -2.08 23.88
CA GLU A 158 -26.36 -1.04 24.63
C GLU A 158 -27.05 -1.67 25.85
N ARG A 159 -26.77 -1.15 27.04
CA ARG A 159 -27.45 -1.52 28.29
C ARG A 159 -27.80 -0.26 29.04
N ASP A 160 -29.06 -0.15 29.45
CA ASP A 160 -29.58 0.99 30.20
C ASP A 160 -29.29 2.36 29.54
N GLY A 161 -29.23 2.41 28.20
CA GLY A 161 -28.94 3.61 27.42
C GLY A 161 -27.45 3.95 27.25
N GLU A 162 -26.54 3.13 27.78
CA GLU A 162 -25.09 3.31 27.65
C GLU A 162 -24.48 2.30 26.67
N LYS A 163 -23.48 2.77 25.91
CA LYS A 163 -22.75 1.94 24.92
C LYS A 163 -21.50 1.34 25.56
N PHE A 164 -21.34 0.04 25.37
CA PHE A 164 -20.20 -0.73 25.84
C PHE A 164 -19.52 -1.41 24.65
N LEU A 165 -18.25 -1.08 24.43
CA LEU A 165 -17.35 -1.78 23.49
C LEU A 165 -16.77 -3.05 24.13
#